data_AF-A0A345WRN3-F1
#
_entry.id   AF-A0A345WRN3-F1
#
_cell.length_a   1.000
_cell.length_b   1.000
_cell.length_c   1.000
_cell.angle_alpha   90.00
_cell.angle_beta   90.00
_cell.angle_gamma   90.00
#
_symmetry.space_group_name_H-M   'P 1'
#
loop_
_entity.id
_entity.type
_entity.pdbx_description
1 polymer ?
#
loop_
_entity_poly.entity_id
_entity_poly.type
_entity_poly.pdbx_seq_one_letter_code
_entity_poly.pdbx_strand_id
1 'polypeptide(L)'
;MSIIIMLTITVLGWHAANAAARLLVEAIATVVGIALFAKAAGIHRRMLAMRGQCGGLDRDARPSRSERRLMAASLELAIRQTELRSLFPQVGLRCERLVSVWHHGRVRTL
;
A
#
# COMPACT_ATOMS: atom_id res chain seq x y z
N MET A 1 18.78 -27.11 38.94
CA MET A 1 19.30 -26.32 37.81
C MET A 1 18.76 -26.76 36.45
N SER A 2 18.71 -28.05 36.12
CA SER A 2 18.31 -28.53 34.79
C SER A 2 16.89 -28.16 34.34
N ILE A 3 15.92 -28.12 35.25
CA ILE A 3 14.52 -27.75 34.93
C ILE A 3 14.39 -26.28 34.51
N ILE A 4 15.14 -25.38 35.14
CA ILE A 4 15.14 -23.94 34.84
C ILE A 4 15.77 -23.69 33.45
N ILE A 5 16.86 -24.41 33.14
CA ILE A 5 17.52 -24.35 31.83
C ILE A 5 16.57 -24.87 30.74
N MET A 6 15.85 -25.96 31.01
CA MET A 6 14.91 -26.51 30.03
C MET A 6 13.74 -25.56 29.76
N LEU A 7 13.12 -24.98 30.80
CA LEU A 7 12.03 -24.01 30.65
C LEU A 7 12.45 -22.76 29.87
N THR A 8 13.64 -22.23 30.15
CA THR A 8 14.15 -21.03 29.46
C THR A 8 14.37 -21.28 27.97
N ILE A 9 14.90 -22.44 27.59
CA ILE A 9 15.06 -22.83 26.18
C ILE A 9 13.70 -22.91 25.47
N THR A 10 12.69 -23.52 26.11
CA THR A 10 11.36 -23.66 25.50
C THR A 10 10.67 -22.31 25.31
N VAL A 11 10.75 -21.42 26.31
CA VAL A 11 10.20 -20.06 26.25
C VAL A 11 10.92 -19.24 25.18
N LEU A 12 12.25 -19.34 25.11
CA LEU A 12 13.04 -18.63 24.11
C LEU A 12 12.72 -19.12 22.69
N GLY A 13 12.58 -20.43 22.49
CA GLY A 13 12.17 -21.01 21.22
C GLY A 13 10.77 -20.56 20.78
N TRP A 14 9.81 -20.51 21.71
CA TRP A 14 8.46 -20.01 21.45
C TRP A 14 8.46 -18.53 21.05
N HIS A 15 9.24 -17.70 21.73
CA HIS A 15 9.39 -16.29 21.37
C HIS A 15 10.06 -16.10 20.01
N ALA A 16 11.11 -16.87 19.71
CA ALA A 16 11.80 -16.82 18.43
C ALA A 16 10.86 -17.20 17.27
N ALA A 17 10.06 -18.26 17.43
CA ALA A 17 9.08 -18.68 16.42
C ALA A 17 8.01 -17.60 16.18
N ASN A 18 7.47 -16.99 17.24
CA ASN A 18 6.51 -15.89 17.13
C ASN A 18 7.11 -14.64 16.49
N ALA A 19 8.36 -14.32 16.80
CA ALA A 19 9.07 -13.20 16.18
C ALA A 19 9.27 -13.44 14.68
N ALA A 20 9.68 -14.65 14.28
CA ALA A 20 9.84 -15.02 12.88
C ALA A 20 8.51 -14.93 12.11
N ALA A 21 7.41 -15.41 12.69
CA ALA A 21 6.08 -15.29 12.09
C ALA A 21 5.67 -13.82 11.90
N ARG A 22 5.89 -12.96 12.90
CA ARG A 22 5.60 -11.52 12.81
C ARG A 22 6.41 -10.83 11.70
N LEU A 23 7.70 -11.14 11.60
CA LEU A 23 8.57 -10.60 10.55
C LEU A 23 8.11 -11.03 9.16
N LEU A 24 7.66 -12.27 9.01
CA LEU A 24 7.13 -12.78 7.75
C LEU A 24 5.84 -12.06 7.34
N VAL A 25 4.91 -11.84 8.28
CA VAL A 25 3.69 -11.05 8.02
C VAL A 25 4.04 -9.61 7.64
N GLU A 26 4.96 -8.96 8.35
CA GLU A 26 5.38 -7.59 8.04
C GLU A 26 6.02 -7.49 6.65
N ALA A 27 6.84 -8.47 6.27
CA ALA A 27 7.44 -8.54 4.94
C ALA A 27 6.38 -8.67 3.84
N ILE A 28 5.41 -9.59 4.00
CA ILE A 28 4.31 -9.77 3.03
C ILE A 28 3.47 -8.49 2.93
N ALA A 29 3.08 -7.91 4.07
CA ALA A 29 2.31 -6.68 4.12
C ALA A 29 3.05 -5.51 3.43
N THR A 30 4.38 -5.47 3.55
CA THR A 30 5.22 -4.47 2.90
C THR A 30 5.20 -4.63 1.38
N VAL A 31 5.37 -5.86 0.87
CA VAL A 31 5.32 -6.15 -0.58
C VAL A 31 3.95 -5.78 -1.16
N VAL A 32 2.86 -6.20 -0.49
CA VAL A 32 1.49 -5.88 -0.88
C VAL A 32 1.26 -4.36 -0.85
N GLY A 33 1.73 -3.69 0.20
CA GLY A 33 1.63 -2.24 0.35
C GLY A 33 2.33 -1.49 -0.78
N ILE A 34 3.59 -1.83 -1.09
CA ILE A 34 4.32 -1.22 -2.21
C ILE A 34 3.55 -1.39 -3.53
N ALA A 35 3.04 -2.59 -3.80
CA ALA A 35 2.27 -2.85 -5.02
C ALA A 35 0.98 -2.01 -5.11
N LEU A 36 0.23 -1.89 -4.01
CA LEU A 36 -0.99 -1.08 -3.95
C LEU A 36 -0.69 0.41 -4.15
N PHE A 37 0.29 0.96 -3.45
CA PHE A 37 0.67 2.37 -3.57
C PHE A 37 1.25 2.70 -4.96
N ALA A 38 2.04 1.80 -5.56
CA ALA A 38 2.53 1.98 -6.93
C ALA A 38 1.39 1.99 -7.96
N LYS A 39 0.43 1.07 -7.84
CA LYS A 39 -0.78 1.06 -8.68
C LYS A 39 -1.59 2.34 -8.51
N ALA A 40 -1.74 2.83 -7.28
CA ALA A 40 -2.51 4.04 -6.97
C ALA A 40 -1.90 5.25 -7.66
N ALA A 41 -0.59 5.37 -7.60
CA ALA A 41 0.12 6.47 -8.22
C ALA A 41 0.04 6.41 -9.76
N GLY A 42 -0.02 5.22 -10.36
CA GLY A 42 -0.30 5.03 -11.79
C GLY A 42 -1.71 5.47 -12.20
N ILE A 43 -2.73 5.10 -11.42
CA ILE A 43 -4.12 5.51 -11.66
C ILE A 43 -4.26 7.03 -11.48
N HIS A 44 -3.65 7.60 -10.44
CA HIS A 44 -3.68 9.04 -10.18
C HIS A 44 -3.09 9.84 -11.35
N ARG A 45 -1.97 9.38 -11.94
CA ARG A 45 -1.41 9.99 -13.15
C ARG A 45 -2.38 9.92 -14.33
N ARG A 46 -3.06 8.79 -14.54
CA ARG A 46 -4.07 8.66 -15.60
C ARG A 46 -5.25 9.60 -15.37
N MET A 47 -5.70 9.74 -14.14
CA MET A 47 -6.75 10.70 -13.77
C MET A 47 -6.31 12.14 -14.01
N LEU A 48 -5.08 12.51 -13.64
CA LEU A 48 -4.53 13.84 -13.92
C LEU A 48 -4.38 14.12 -15.43
N ALA A 49 -3.94 13.13 -16.21
CA ALA A 49 -3.83 13.25 -17.66
C ALA A 49 -5.20 13.44 -18.33
N MET A 50 -6.23 12.72 -17.88
CA MET A 50 -7.61 12.95 -18.32
C MET A 50 -8.11 14.35 -17.90
N ARG A 51 -7.73 14.81 -16.69
CA ARG A 51 -8.08 16.16 -16.21
C ARG A 51 -7.51 17.28 -17.08
N GLY A 52 -6.32 17.09 -17.67
CA GLY A 52 -5.73 18.02 -18.63
C GLY A 52 -6.46 18.10 -19.97
N GLN A 53 -7.13 17.02 -20.39
CA GLN A 53 -8.02 17.02 -21.57
C GLN A 53 -9.40 17.63 -21.27
N CYS A 54 -9.78 17.64 -20.00
CA CYS A 54 -11.01 18.18 -19.45
C CYS A 54 -10.96 19.70 -19.14
N GLY A 55 -10.18 20.48 -19.91
CA GLY A 55 -10.09 21.95 -19.76
C GLY A 55 -11.41 22.72 -19.92
N GLY A 56 -12.48 22.02 -20.32
CA GLY A 56 -13.86 22.50 -20.30
C GLY A 56 -14.80 21.41 -19.81
N LEU A 57 -14.65 20.95 -18.57
CA LEU A 57 -15.62 20.04 -17.95
C LEU A 57 -16.95 20.76 -17.75
N ASP A 58 -17.83 20.59 -18.73
CA ASP A 58 -19.26 20.50 -18.50
C ASP A 58 -19.49 19.50 -17.36
N ARG A 59 -19.72 20.00 -16.15
CA ARG A 59 -19.91 19.19 -14.93
C ARG A 59 -21.15 18.30 -15.02
N ASP A 60 -22.03 18.56 -15.99
CA ASP A 60 -23.26 17.81 -16.22
C ASP A 60 -23.09 16.70 -17.28
N ALA A 61 -21.92 16.61 -17.92
CA ALA A 61 -21.63 15.55 -18.88
C ALA A 61 -21.54 14.17 -18.18
N ARG A 62 -22.38 13.24 -18.62
CA ARG A 62 -22.43 11.88 -18.07
C ARG A 62 -21.08 11.18 -18.28
N PRO A 63 -20.45 10.62 -17.24
CA PRO A 63 -19.14 10.00 -17.36
C PRO A 63 -19.18 8.82 -18.34
N SER A 64 -18.17 8.75 -19.19
CA SER A 64 -17.94 7.68 -20.14
C SER A 64 -17.70 6.34 -19.44
N ARG A 65 -17.84 5.23 -20.18
CA ARG A 65 -17.66 3.89 -19.62
C ARG A 65 -16.22 3.66 -19.11
N SER A 66 -15.23 4.24 -19.77
CA SER A 66 -13.82 4.19 -19.36
C SER A 66 -13.58 4.97 -18.07
N GLU A 67 -14.15 6.16 -17.92
CA GLU A 67 -14.04 6.97 -16.70
C GLU A 67 -14.69 6.29 -15.51
N ARG A 68 -15.89 5.71 -15.67
CA ARG A 68 -16.55 4.95 -14.60
C ARG A 68 -15.71 3.76 -14.13
N ARG A 69 -15.09 3.04 -15.07
CA ARG A 69 -14.17 1.94 -14.73
C ARG A 69 -12.94 2.44 -13.98
N LEU A 70 -12.37 3.57 -14.38
CA LEU A 70 -11.22 4.17 -13.71
C LEU A 70 -11.58 4.64 -12.29
N MET A 71 -12.75 5.26 -12.12
CA MET A 71 -13.27 5.66 -10.81
C MET A 71 -13.52 4.45 -9.91
N ALA A 72 -14.18 3.41 -10.42
CA ALA A 72 -14.40 2.17 -9.66
C ALA A 72 -13.07 1.53 -9.23
N ALA A 73 -12.10 1.43 -10.13
CA ALA A 73 -10.77 0.90 -9.81
C ALA A 73 -10.04 1.76 -8.76
N SER A 74 -10.19 3.08 -8.82
CA SER A 74 -9.59 3.97 -7.82
C SER A 74 -10.23 3.84 -6.44
N LEU A 75 -11.56 3.64 -6.39
CA LEU A 75 -12.30 3.45 -5.16
C LEU A 75 -11.91 2.11 -4.51
N GLU A 76 -11.90 1.04 -5.29
CA GLU A 76 -11.47 -0.29 -4.82
C GLU A 76 -10.06 -0.24 -4.23
N LEU A 77 -9.15 0.49 -4.87
CA LEU A 77 -7.80 0.64 -4.40
C LEU A 77 -7.70 1.46 -3.11
N ALA A 78 -8.49 2.53 -2.99
CA ALA A 78 -8.57 3.32 -1.76
C ALA A 78 -9.08 2.48 -0.57
N ILE A 79 -10.06 1.59 -0.81
CA ILE A 79 -10.56 0.64 0.20
C ILE A 79 -9.43 -0.30 0.64
N ARG A 80 -8.73 -0.94 -0.31
CA ARG A 80 -7.60 -1.85 -0.01
C ARG A 80 -6.46 -1.16 0.74
N GLN A 81 -6.17 0.11 0.41
CA GLN A 81 -5.18 0.90 1.15
C GLN A 81 -5.63 1.24 2.58
N THR A 82 -6.92 1.51 2.76
CA THR A 82 -7.52 1.77 4.08
C THR A 82 -7.49 0.52 4.94
N GLU A 83 -7.84 -0.64 4.37
CA GLU A 83 -7.75 -1.94 5.05
C GLU A 83 -6.30 -2.25 5.47
N LEU A 84 -5.34 -2.06 4.56
CA LEU A 84 -3.92 -2.25 4.88
C LEU A 84 -3.45 -1.32 6.01
N ARG A 85 -3.88 -0.05 6.02
CA ARG A 85 -3.54 0.90 7.09
C ARG A 85 -4.19 0.54 8.42
N SER A 86 -5.40 -0.03 8.40
CA SER A 86 -6.10 -0.49 9.60
C SER A 86 -5.37 -1.68 10.23
N LEU A 87 -4.98 -2.66 9.40
CA LEU A 87 -4.31 -3.89 9.87
C LEU A 87 -2.83 -3.65 10.21
N PHE A 88 -2.13 -2.82 9.44
CA PHE A 88 -0.68 -2.61 9.53
C PHE A 88 -0.32 -1.12 9.38
N PRO A 89 -0.61 -0.26 10.39
CA PRO A 89 -0.47 1.18 10.26
C PRO A 89 0.96 1.64 9.96
N GLN A 90 1.96 1.04 10.61
CA GLN A 90 3.38 1.34 10.38
C GLN A 90 3.84 0.96 8.98
N VAL A 91 3.37 -0.18 8.46
CA VAL A 91 3.68 -0.66 7.11
C VAL A 91 3.06 0.25 6.06
N GLY A 92 1.79 0.63 6.25
CA GLY A 92 1.10 1.58 5.36
C GLY A 92 1.85 2.91 5.22
N LEU A 93 2.29 3.50 6.34
CA LEU A 93 3.07 4.75 6.36
C LEU A 93 4.46 4.59 5.71
N ARG A 94 5.12 3.44 5.88
CA ARG A 94 6.43 3.16 5.25
C ARG A 94 6.29 3.03 3.74
N CYS A 95 5.30 2.27 3.27
CA CYS A 95 5.03 2.06 1.85
C CYS A 95 4.68 3.37 1.14
N GLU A 96 3.85 4.21 1.75
CA GLU A 96 3.52 5.54 1.22
C GLU A 96 4.75 6.41 1.05
N ARG A 97 5.62 6.49 2.07
CA ARG A 97 6.88 7.24 2.00
C ARG A 97 7.81 6.71 0.90
N LEU A 98 7.95 5.39 0.77
CA LEU A 98 8.80 4.81 -0.26
C LEU A 98 8.30 5.14 -1.68
N VAL A 99 6.99 5.03 -1.89
CA VAL A 99 6.39 5.32 -3.19
C VAL A 99 6.39 6.82 -3.49
N SER A 100 6.20 7.69 -2.50
CA SER A 100 6.27 9.14 -2.70
C SER A 100 7.68 9.59 -3.08
N VAL A 101 8.72 9.07 -2.43
CA VAL A 101 10.14 9.30 -2.78
C VAL A 101 10.42 8.80 -4.20
N TRP A 102 9.98 7.58 -4.55
CA TRP A 102 10.15 7.03 -5.89
C TRP A 102 9.41 7.83 -6.97
N HIS A 103 8.30 8.48 -6.62
CA HIS A 103 7.57 9.39 -7.52
C HIS A 103 8.24 10.76 -7.65
N HIS A 104 8.71 11.37 -6.57
CA HIS A 104 9.42 12.65 -6.61
C HIS A 104 10.77 12.56 -7.35
N GLY A 105 11.49 11.45 -7.20
CA GLY A 105 12.71 11.19 -7.98
C GLY A 105 12.49 11.09 -9.50
N ARG A 106 11.29 10.62 -9.92
CA ARG A 106 10.92 10.49 -11.34
C ARG A 106 10.38 11.77 -11.99
N VAL A 107 9.98 12.77 -11.20
CA VAL A 107 9.50 14.07 -11.72
C VAL A 107 10.66 15.04 -11.95
N ARG A 108 11.82 14.84 -11.31
CA ARG A 108 13.03 15.66 -11.53
C ARG A 108 13.85 15.27 -12.77
N THR A 109 13.50 14.18 -13.45
CA THR A 109 14.25 13.63 -14.60
C THR A 109 13.52 13.78 -15.94
N LEU A 110 12.35 14.42 -15.94
CA LEU A 110 11.61 14.86 -17.13
C LEU A 110 11.61 16.39 -17.15
#